data_AF-A0A379FHU2-F1
#
_entry.id   AF-A0A379FHU2-F1
#
_cell.length_a   1.000
_cell.length_b   1.000
_cell.length_c   1.000
_cell.angle_alpha   90.00
_cell.angle_beta   90.00
_cell.angle_gamma   90.00
#
_symmetry.space_group_name_H-M   'P 1'
#
loop_
_entity.id
_entity.type
_entity.pdbx_description
1 polymer ?
#
loop_
_entity_poly.entity_id
_entity_poly.type
_entity_poly.pdbx_seq_one_letter_code
_entity_poly.pdbx_strand_id
1 'polypeptide(L)' 'MAKQRSRRLRKKMRIDEFQELGFSVKWTFPENTPIEEVDSFVDDFILNVIEPNGLAFDASGYLSWKA' A
#
# COMPACT_ATOMS: atom_id res chain seq x y z
N MET A 1 -19.10 -21.21 -17.85
CA MET A 1 -17.94 -22.13 -17.89
C MET A 1 -16.72 -21.39 -17.37
N ALA A 2 -15.97 -21.99 -16.44
CA ALA A 2 -14.69 -21.41 -16.02
C ALA A 2 -13.73 -21.39 -17.22
N LYS A 3 -13.30 -20.19 -17.63
CA LYS A 3 -12.36 -20.02 -18.75
C LYS A 3 -11.01 -20.56 -18.29
N GLN A 4 -10.56 -21.69 -18.85
CA GLN A 4 -9.23 -22.25 -18.57
C GLN A 4 -8.17 -21.27 -19.08
N ARG A 5 -7.31 -20.78 -18.19
CA ARG A 5 -6.31 -19.75 -18.47
C ARG A 5 -4.92 -20.30 -18.20
N SER A 6 -3.98 -20.08 -19.10
CA SER A 6 -2.59 -20.48 -18.88
C SER A 6 -2.00 -19.76 -17.66
N ARG A 7 -1.01 -20.38 -17.00
CA ARG A 7 -0.32 -19.79 -15.82
C ARG A 7 0.19 -18.37 -16.08
N ARG A 8 0.75 -18.10 -17.28
CA ARG A 8 1.19 -16.74 -17.68
C ARG A 8 0.03 -15.75 -17.72
N LEU A 9 -1.13 -16.17 -18.23
CA LEU A 9 -2.32 -15.30 -18.31
C LEU A 9 -2.89 -15.00 -16.92
N ARG A 10 -2.88 -15.99 -16.02
CA ARG A 10 -3.31 -15.83 -14.62
C ARG A 10 -2.40 -14.88 -13.84
N LYS A 11 -1.07 -15.00 -14.04
CA LYS A 11 -0.10 -14.04 -13.50
C LYS A 11 -0.35 -12.63 -14.00
N LYS A 12 -0.57 -12.47 -15.32
CA LYS A 12 -0.83 -11.16 -15.93
C LYS A 12 -2.09 -10.48 -15.38
N MET A 13 -3.14 -11.25 -15.08
CA MET A 13 -4.41 -10.74 -14.54
C MET A 13 -4.47 -10.72 -13.00
N ARG A 14 -3.43 -11.20 -12.30
CA ARG A 14 -3.41 -11.35 -10.83
C ARG A 14 -4.61 -12.10 -10.26
N ILE A 15 -4.88 -13.28 -10.80
CA ILE A 15 -5.97 -14.18 -10.37
C ILE A 15 -5.44 -15.53 -9.90
N ASP A 16 -6.30 -16.33 -9.25
CA ASP A 16 -5.97 -17.61 -8.62
C ASP A 16 -4.74 -17.47 -7.68
N GLU A 17 -3.65 -18.21 -7.92
CA GLU A 17 -2.43 -18.18 -7.09
C GLU A 17 -1.67 -16.84 -7.11
N PHE A 18 -2.11 -15.88 -7.93
CA PHE A 18 -1.50 -14.55 -8.04
C PHE A 18 -2.38 -13.45 -7.45
N GLN A 19 -3.47 -13.79 -6.75
CA GLN A 19 -4.22 -12.80 -5.99
C GLN A 19 -3.38 -12.32 -4.80
N GLU A 20 -3.32 -11.01 -4.65
CA GLU A 20 -2.73 -10.37 -3.48
C GLU A 20 -3.87 -9.89 -2.58
N LEU A 21 -3.77 -10.22 -1.30
CA LEU A 21 -4.64 -9.66 -0.27
C LEU A 21 -3.94 -8.45 0.33
N GLY A 22 -4.63 -7.32 0.28
CA GLY A 22 -4.19 -6.07 0.86
C GLY A 22 -5.34 -5.37 1.56
N PHE A 23 -4.99 -4.34 2.30
CA PHE A 23 -5.94 -3.45 2.96
C PHE A 23 -5.44 -2.02 2.82
N SER A 24 -6.37 -1.07 2.87
CA SER A 24 -6.01 0.35 2.85
C SER A 24 -6.02 0.91 4.27
N VAL A 25 -4.99 1.65 4.60
CA VAL A 25 -4.93 2.46 5.83
C VAL A 25 -4.91 3.92 5.43
N LYS A 26 -5.66 4.75 6.16
CA LYS A 26 -5.68 6.20 5.97
C LYS A 26 -5.56 6.88 7.32
N TRP A 27 -4.69 7.86 7.42
CA TRP A 27 -4.55 8.74 8.57
C TRP A 27 -4.31 10.17 8.08
N THR A 28 -4.44 11.13 8.97
CA THR A 28 -4.23 12.54 8.70
C THR A 28 -3.32 13.12 9.78
N PHE A 29 -2.39 13.97 9.38
CA PHE A 29 -1.58 14.74 10.31
C PHE A 29 -2.34 16.02 10.71
N PRO A 30 -2.16 16.53 11.95
CA PRO A 30 -2.63 17.84 12.34
C PRO A 30 -2.16 18.95 11.39
N GLU A 31 -2.93 20.04 11.32
CA GLU A 31 -2.50 21.22 10.58
C GLU A 31 -1.23 21.81 11.20
N ASN A 32 -0.25 22.15 10.35
CA ASN A 32 1.08 22.64 10.73
C ASN A 32 2.02 21.60 11.37
N THR A 33 1.76 20.30 11.22
CA THR A 33 2.78 19.29 11.53
C THR A 33 4.04 19.55 10.68
N PRO A 34 5.23 19.64 11.30
CA PRO A 34 6.49 19.79 10.58
C PRO A 34 6.68 18.64 9.60
N ILE A 35 7.26 18.94 8.43
CA ILE A 35 7.49 17.92 7.40
C ILE A 35 8.42 16.81 7.91
N GLU A 36 9.38 17.18 8.76
CA GLU A 36 10.34 16.25 9.38
C GLU A 36 9.65 15.25 10.31
N GLU A 37 8.56 15.65 10.97
CA GLU A 37 7.77 14.75 11.83
C GLU A 37 6.95 13.78 10.98
N VAL A 38 6.41 14.25 9.84
CA VAL A 38 5.71 13.39 8.87
C VAL A 38 6.67 12.36 8.27
N ASP A 39 7.86 12.80 7.85
CA ASP A 39 8.88 11.93 7.26
C ASP A 39 9.33 10.87 8.28
N SER A 40 9.66 11.28 9.52
CA SER A 40 10.05 10.35 10.58
C SER A 40 8.96 9.31 10.88
N PHE A 41 7.69 9.73 10.89
CA PHE A 41 6.58 8.79 11.10
C PHE A 41 6.47 7.77 9.97
N VAL A 42 6.62 8.19 8.71
CA VAL A 42 6.55 7.30 7.56
C VAL A 42 7.73 6.32 7.55
N ASP A 43 8.94 6.79 7.89
CA ASP A 43 10.11 5.92 8.03
C ASP A 43 9.89 4.86 9.12
N ASP A 44 9.42 5.27 10.31
CA ASP A 44 9.12 4.35 11.40
C ASP A 44 8.02 3.35 11.03
N PHE A 45 7.00 3.79 10.30
CA PHE A 45 5.95 2.91 9.81
C PHE A 45 6.48 1.85 8.84
N ILE A 46 7.36 2.24 7.91
CA ILE A 46 7.97 1.31 6.96
C ILE A 46 8.85 0.29 7.69
N LEU A 47 9.76 0.78 8.54
CA LEU A 47 10.76 -0.05 9.24
C LEU A 47 10.13 -1.02 10.24
N ASN A 48 9.07 -0.59 10.94
CA ASN A 48 8.50 -1.39 12.04
C ASN A 48 7.25 -2.17 11.64
N VAL A 49 6.50 -1.73 10.62
CA VAL A 49 5.23 -2.38 10.23
C VAL A 49 5.33 -3.03 8.85
N ILE A 50 5.89 -2.36 7.86
CA ILE A 50 5.85 -2.85 6.48
C ILE A 50 6.91 -3.93 6.24
N GLU A 51 8.19 -3.62 6.45
CA GLU A 51 9.29 -4.53 6.16
C GLU A 51 9.23 -5.84 6.99
N PRO A 52 9.00 -5.80 8.32
CA PRO A 52 9.01 -7.02 9.13
C PRO A 52 7.87 -7.97 8.81
N ASN A 53 6.75 -7.45 8.28
CA ASN A 53 5.58 -8.24 7.91
C ASN A 53 5.55 -8.61 6.42
N GLY A 54 6.59 -8.24 5.65
CA GLY A 54 6.67 -8.50 4.21
C GLY A 54 5.53 -7.85 3.42
N LEU A 55 4.98 -6.74 3.92
CA LEU A 55 3.91 -6.02 3.27
C LEU A 55 4.47 -5.12 2.17
N ALA A 56 3.64 -4.84 1.16
CA ALA A 56 3.92 -3.78 0.21
C ALA A 56 3.20 -2.50 0.65
N PHE A 57 3.89 -1.37 0.59
CA PHE A 57 3.32 -0.06 0.87
C PHE A 57 3.15 0.71 -0.44
N ASP A 58 1.93 1.21 -0.67
CA ASP A 58 1.61 2.11 -1.78
C ASP A 58 1.09 3.43 -1.19
N ALA A 59 1.85 4.50 -1.39
CA ALA A 59 1.47 5.84 -0.97
C ALA A 59 1.00 6.64 -2.18
N SER A 60 -0.29 6.98 -2.24
CA SER A 60 -0.77 8.00 -3.16
C SER A 60 -0.49 9.37 -2.56
N GLY A 61 0.42 10.15 -3.15
CA GLY A 61 0.74 11.53 -2.74
C GLY A 61 -0.38 12.55 -3.03
N TYR A 62 -1.65 12.13 -3.01
CA TYR A 62 -2.77 13.02 -3.26
C TYR A 62 -3.01 13.90 -2.04
N LEU A 63 -2.89 15.21 -2.25
CA LEU A 63 -3.20 16.32 -1.35
C LEU A 63 -4.67 16.31 -0.90
N SER A 64 -5.13 15.28 -0.17
CA SER A 64 -6.49 15.21 0.34
C SER A 64 -6.75 16.16 1.51
N TRP A 65 -5.75 16.92 1.97
CA TRP A 65 -5.89 17.94 3.03
C TRP A 65 -6.26 19.33 2.52
N LYS A 66 -6.22 19.58 1.19
CA LYS A 66 -6.78 20.81 0.61
C LYS A 66 -8.25 20.60 0.30
N ALA A 67 -9.07 20.58 1.36
CA ALA A 67 -10.48 20.92 1.26
C ALA A 67 -10.64 22.44 1.29
#